data_AF-A0A923XJV1-F1
#
_entry.id   AF-A0A923XJV1-F1
#
_cell.length_a   1.000
_cell.length_b   1.000
_cell.length_c   1.000
_cell.angle_alpha   90.00
_cell.angle_beta   90.00
_cell.angle_gamma   90.00
#
_symmetry.space_group_name_H-M   'P 1'
#
loop_
_entity.id
_entity.type
_entity.pdbx_description
1 polymer ?
#
loop_
_entity_poly.entity_id
_entity_poly.type
_entity_poly.pdbx_seq_one_letter_code
_entity_poly.pdbx_strand_id
1 'polypeptide(L)'
;MDPIDLHQLAVEAMRSRGLLPAFAPQALQEAEAARRAGPERNGDIRDLRQLPWFSIDNDDTRDLDQLSMAEPLAGGAARLLVAVADVDAMVRPGGAVDEHAGANTTSVYTAAGVFPMLPEVLSTDLTSLHEGQERLAVVVDMLVQADGTVSASRIYRACVFNRAKLTYDGVSAWLDGEGPPLPQFATVPQLEQQLRVHDVLAGQLRQWRQQRGALNLRTVSARPVFEAGRLVDLRPDEKNRAKDLIADLMIAANGATARFLAEQGFPALRRLLQAPRRWDRIMQLAATHGVQLPAAADALALDRFLSARRAADPAGFADLSLAVVKMLGSGEYAAAPAGASGFGHFGLAVNDYAHSTAPNRRFPDLVTQRLLKAALASEEPPYSAVALAAIAQHCTVQEDNASKVERQVLKAAAAFLLEGRIGESFDAIVTGAAAKGTFVRIASPLLEGRVVRGFEGLDVGDTLRVRLVAVDAAHSYIDFERA
;
A
#
# COMPACT_ATOMS: atom_id res chain seq x y z
N MET A 1 -8.28 -22.96 -27.17
CA MET A 1 -7.46 -21.73 -27.11
C MET A 1 -6.13 -22.09 -26.49
N ASP A 2 -5.03 -21.62 -27.06
CA ASP A 2 -3.74 -21.72 -26.38
C ASP A 2 -3.83 -20.93 -25.06
N PRO A 3 -3.26 -21.43 -23.96
CA PRO A 3 -3.25 -20.69 -22.71
C PRO A 3 -2.57 -19.35 -22.95
N ILE A 4 -3.25 -18.26 -22.60
CA ILE A 4 -2.70 -16.92 -22.72
C ILE A 4 -1.45 -16.85 -21.88
N ASP A 5 -0.35 -16.43 -22.50
CA ASP A 5 0.87 -16.11 -21.78
C ASP A 5 0.67 -14.78 -21.05
N LEU A 6 0.08 -14.85 -19.85
CA LEU A 6 -0.15 -13.68 -19.00
C LEU A 6 1.16 -12.97 -18.67
N HIS A 7 2.29 -13.69 -18.65
CA HIS A 7 3.59 -13.11 -18.40
C HIS A 7 4.05 -12.27 -19.59
N GLN A 8 3.95 -12.79 -20.81
CA GLN A 8 4.25 -12.01 -22.02
C GLN A 8 3.34 -10.79 -22.15
N LEU A 9 2.04 -10.92 -21.84
CA LEU A 9 1.11 -9.79 -21.79
C LEU A 9 1.55 -8.73 -20.77
N ALA A 10 2.00 -9.16 -19.58
CA ALA A 10 2.52 -8.24 -18.56
C ALA A 10 3.78 -7.50 -19.05
N VAL A 11 4.72 -8.21 -19.67
CA VAL A 11 5.94 -7.64 -20.25
C VAL A 11 5.61 -6.56 -21.31
N GLU A 12 4.67 -6.83 -22.21
CA GLU A 12 4.23 -5.88 -23.23
C GLU A 12 3.48 -4.69 -22.63
N ALA A 13 2.62 -4.94 -21.64
CA ALA A 13 1.90 -3.90 -20.91
C ALA A 13 2.82 -2.96 -20.13
N MET A 14 3.92 -3.48 -19.58
CA MET A 14 4.98 -2.69 -18.93
C MET A 14 5.72 -1.82 -19.95
N ARG A 15 6.23 -2.42 -21.03
CA ARG A 15 7.00 -1.69 -22.06
C ARG A 15 6.20 -0.55 -22.69
N SER A 16 4.93 -0.80 -23.03
CA SER A 16 4.04 0.21 -23.62
C SER A 16 3.75 1.40 -22.69
N ARG A 17 4.03 1.27 -21.39
CA ARG A 17 3.84 2.32 -20.37
C ARG A 17 5.15 2.88 -19.83
N GLY A 18 6.29 2.58 -20.47
CA GLY A 18 7.59 3.08 -20.05
C GLY A 18 8.09 2.45 -18.74
N LEU A 19 7.65 1.24 -18.41
CA LEU A 19 8.20 0.42 -17.33
C LEU A 19 9.18 -0.60 -17.89
N LEU A 20 10.17 -0.98 -17.09
CA LEU A 20 11.22 -1.93 -17.42
C LEU A 20 10.87 -3.32 -16.84
N PRO A 21 10.51 -4.31 -17.68
CA PRO A 21 10.15 -5.65 -17.20
C PRO A 21 11.34 -6.51 -16.78
N ALA A 22 12.57 -6.08 -17.08
CA ALA A 22 13.78 -6.82 -16.74
C ALA A 22 14.92 -5.86 -16.36
N PHE A 23 15.81 -6.35 -15.50
CA PHE A 23 17.03 -5.63 -15.14
C PHE A 23 18.05 -5.63 -16.27
N ALA A 24 18.74 -4.51 -16.45
CA ALA A 24 19.91 -4.47 -17.31
C ALA A 24 21.04 -5.34 -16.71
N PRO A 25 21.91 -5.96 -17.51
CA PRO A 25 23.04 -6.75 -17.01
C PRO A 25 23.92 -6.00 -16.01
N GLN A 26 24.10 -4.69 -16.20
CA GLN A 26 24.86 -3.81 -15.30
C GLN A 26 24.22 -3.73 -13.90
N ALA A 27 22.89 -3.63 -13.82
CA ALA A 27 22.18 -3.60 -12.53
C ALA A 27 22.34 -4.92 -11.77
N LEU A 28 22.30 -6.06 -12.48
CA LEU A 28 22.56 -7.38 -11.87
C LEU A 28 24.01 -7.50 -11.38
N GLN A 29 24.98 -7.05 -12.18
CA GLN A 29 26.40 -7.04 -11.80
C GLN A 29 26.66 -6.15 -10.59
N GLU A 30 26.02 -4.97 -10.54
CA GLU A 30 26.10 -4.05 -9.40
C GLU A 30 25.51 -4.68 -8.14
N ALA A 31 24.34 -5.31 -8.22
CA ALA A 31 23.72 -6.00 -7.10
C ALA A 31 24.59 -7.15 -6.55
N GLU A 32 25.21 -7.92 -7.44
CA GLU A 32 26.16 -8.98 -7.09
C GLU A 32 27.49 -8.43 -6.51
N ALA A 33 27.92 -7.25 -6.94
CA ALA A 33 29.03 -6.54 -6.31
C ALA A 33 28.67 -6.07 -4.90
N ALA A 34 27.47 -5.53 -4.72
CA ALA A 34 26.97 -5.11 -3.41
C ALA A 34 26.87 -6.29 -2.43
N ARG A 35 26.45 -7.48 -2.89
CA ARG A 35 26.48 -8.72 -2.08
C ARG A 35 27.87 -9.04 -1.52
N ARG A 36 28.92 -8.85 -2.34
CA ARG A 36 30.30 -9.14 -1.93
C ARG A 36 30.88 -8.07 -1.00
N ALA A 37 30.49 -6.82 -1.19
CA ALA A 37 30.93 -5.71 -0.34
C ALA A 37 30.24 -5.71 1.03
N GLY A 38 28.97 -6.13 1.08
CA GLY A 38 28.12 -5.97 2.25
C GLY A 38 27.64 -4.53 2.44
N PRO A 39 26.76 -4.28 3.42
CA PRO A 39 26.16 -2.97 3.63
C PRO A 39 27.15 -1.96 4.24
N GLU A 40 27.04 -0.71 3.83
CA GLU A 40 27.82 0.38 4.40
C GLU A 40 27.40 0.66 5.86
N ARG A 41 28.33 0.42 6.79
CA ARG A 41 28.14 0.57 8.25
C ARG A 41 28.69 1.88 8.82
N ASN A 42 28.73 2.94 8.02
CA ASN A 42 29.25 4.25 8.42
C ASN A 42 28.28 4.99 9.38
N GLY A 43 28.80 5.88 10.23
CA GLY A 43 27.99 6.72 11.13
C GLY A 43 27.59 6.05 12.45
N ASP A 44 26.70 6.69 13.21
CA ASP A 44 26.18 6.17 14.48
C ASP A 44 25.11 5.10 14.22
N ILE A 45 25.51 3.82 14.31
CA ILE A 45 24.62 2.65 14.18
C ILE A 45 24.43 2.04 15.56
N ARG A 46 23.21 2.18 16.09
CA ARG A 46 22.85 1.63 17.39
C ARG A 46 22.68 0.13 17.33
N ASP A 47 23.09 -0.57 18.38
CA ASP A 47 22.78 -1.99 18.53
C ASP A 47 21.43 -2.18 19.24
N LEU A 48 20.42 -2.58 18.48
CA LEU A 48 19.08 -2.90 18.98
C LEU A 48 18.71 -4.36 18.77
N ARG A 49 19.68 -5.24 18.54
CA ARG A 49 19.45 -6.67 18.29
C ARG A 49 18.78 -7.38 19.47
N GLN A 50 18.96 -6.86 20.69
CA GLN A 50 18.39 -7.44 21.90
C GLN A 50 16.88 -7.21 22.06
N LEU A 51 16.28 -6.29 21.30
CA LEU A 51 14.84 -6.01 21.39
C LEU A 51 14.00 -7.12 20.71
N PRO A 52 12.74 -7.31 21.13
CA PRO A 52 11.87 -8.38 20.65
C PRO A 52 11.21 -8.02 19.31
N TRP A 53 12.00 -7.70 18.30
CA TRP A 53 11.50 -7.33 16.97
C TRP A 53 10.80 -8.50 16.29
N PHE A 54 9.69 -8.22 15.60
CA PHE A 54 9.01 -9.19 14.75
C PHE A 54 8.39 -8.49 13.53
N SER A 55 8.04 -9.27 12.51
CA SER A 55 7.31 -8.82 11.32
C SER A 55 5.93 -9.48 11.24
N ILE A 56 4.98 -8.85 10.54
CA ILE A 56 3.70 -9.47 10.15
C ILE A 56 3.47 -9.18 8.67
N ASP A 57 3.43 -10.25 7.86
CA ASP A 57 3.41 -10.18 6.40
C ASP A 57 2.51 -11.28 5.81
N ASN A 58 2.40 -11.36 4.48
CA ASN A 58 1.79 -12.54 3.85
C ASN A 58 2.75 -13.74 3.95
N ASP A 59 2.22 -14.95 3.83
CA ASP A 59 2.99 -16.20 3.92
C ASP A 59 4.15 -16.22 2.91
N ASP A 60 3.88 -15.76 1.68
CA ASP A 60 4.76 -15.77 0.52
C ASP A 60 5.68 -14.53 0.40
N THR A 61 5.51 -13.51 1.25
CA THR A 61 6.36 -12.31 1.24
C THR A 61 7.80 -12.65 1.64
N ARG A 62 8.77 -12.21 0.83
CA ARG A 62 10.21 -12.38 1.08
C ARG A 62 10.96 -11.06 1.23
N ASP A 63 10.39 -9.96 0.76
CA ASP A 63 10.87 -8.58 0.83
C ASP A 63 10.33 -7.87 2.08
N LEU A 64 10.74 -8.34 3.26
CA LEU A 64 10.27 -7.82 4.54
C LEU A 64 10.88 -6.44 4.80
N ASP A 65 10.07 -5.40 4.60
CA ASP A 65 10.50 -4.01 4.75
C ASP A 65 10.59 -3.54 6.21
N GLN A 66 9.83 -4.15 7.10
CA GLN A 66 9.52 -3.57 8.40
C GLN A 66 9.49 -4.59 9.54
N LEU A 67 10.02 -4.19 10.70
CA LEU A 67 9.82 -4.83 11.99
C LEU A 67 9.19 -3.83 12.96
N SER A 68 8.49 -4.33 13.98
CA SER A 68 8.01 -3.51 15.07
C SER A 68 8.24 -4.16 16.44
N MET A 69 8.29 -3.30 17.46
CA MET A 69 8.17 -3.67 18.86
C MET A 69 7.46 -2.54 19.60
N ALA A 70 6.83 -2.86 20.72
CA ALA A 70 6.19 -1.86 21.59
C ALA A 70 6.48 -2.11 23.07
N GLU A 71 6.72 -1.04 23.82
CA GLU A 71 6.93 -1.04 25.26
C GLU A 71 5.81 -0.23 25.93
N PRO A 72 4.89 -0.86 26.68
CA PRO A 72 3.85 -0.12 27.39
C PRO A 72 4.47 0.73 28.50
N LEU A 73 3.96 1.94 28.67
CA LEU A 73 4.37 2.91 29.68
C LEU A 73 3.21 3.21 30.64
N ALA A 74 3.49 3.99 31.68
CA ALA A 74 2.48 4.42 32.63
C ALA A 74 1.36 5.23 31.96
N GLY A 75 0.14 5.14 32.49
CA GLY A 75 -1.00 5.94 32.03
C GLY A 75 -1.56 5.56 30.67
N GLY A 76 -1.23 4.37 30.14
CA GLY A 76 -1.74 3.89 28.85
C GLY A 76 -1.00 4.42 27.63
N ALA A 77 0.10 5.15 27.84
CA ALA A 77 1.05 5.49 26.79
C ALA A 77 1.92 4.27 26.44
N ALA A 78 2.58 4.30 25.29
CA ALA A 78 3.58 3.31 24.91
C ALA A 78 4.68 3.91 24.03
N ARG A 79 5.84 3.30 24.09
CA ARG A 79 6.92 3.54 23.14
C ARG A 79 6.81 2.52 22.00
N LEU A 80 6.56 2.99 20.80
CA LEU A 80 6.46 2.19 19.57
C LEU A 80 7.72 2.41 18.73
N LEU A 81 8.43 1.34 18.41
CA LEU A 81 9.54 1.41 17.46
C LEU A 81 9.17 0.65 16.18
N VAL A 82 9.42 1.28 15.05
CA VAL A 82 9.33 0.68 13.72
C VAL A 82 10.72 0.70 13.09
N ALA A 83 11.28 -0.46 12.79
CA ALA A 83 12.53 -0.59 12.06
C ALA A 83 12.23 -0.83 10.58
N VAL A 84 12.73 0.04 9.71
CA VAL A 84 12.56 -0.06 8.25
C VAL A 84 13.89 -0.44 7.61
N ALA A 85 13.91 -1.39 6.69
CA ALA A 85 15.09 -1.86 5.98
C ALA A 85 15.95 -0.70 5.44
N ASP A 86 17.26 -0.68 5.75
CA ASP A 86 18.22 0.33 5.25
C ASP A 86 18.68 -0.03 3.82
N VAL A 87 17.76 0.14 2.85
CA VAL A 87 17.99 -0.17 1.42
C VAL A 87 19.04 0.75 0.80
N ASP A 88 19.07 2.02 1.20
CA ASP A 88 20.05 3.00 0.76
C ASP A 88 21.49 2.60 1.11
N ALA A 89 21.70 1.79 2.16
CA ALA A 89 23.04 1.24 2.46
C ALA A 89 23.55 0.22 1.42
N MET A 90 22.68 -0.22 0.49
CA MET A 90 22.98 -1.20 -0.56
C MET A 90 22.74 -0.66 -1.97
N VAL A 91 21.92 0.39 -2.13
CA VAL A 91 21.53 0.96 -3.44
C VAL A 91 22.06 2.38 -3.57
N ARG A 92 23.20 2.53 -4.24
CA ARG A 92 23.88 3.81 -4.41
C ARG A 92 23.15 4.72 -5.39
N PRO A 93 22.93 6.01 -5.05
CA PRO A 93 22.37 6.98 -5.99
C PRO A 93 23.16 7.04 -7.31
N GLY A 94 22.45 7.03 -8.44
CA GLY A 94 23.05 7.11 -9.79
C GLY A 94 23.70 5.82 -10.30
N GLY A 95 23.61 4.71 -9.57
CA GLY A 95 23.99 3.38 -10.07
C GLY A 95 22.95 2.79 -11.02
N ALA A 96 23.29 1.71 -11.72
CA ALA A 96 22.38 1.01 -12.63
C ALA A 96 21.18 0.38 -11.90
N VAL A 97 21.36 -0.04 -10.63
CA VAL A 97 20.23 -0.47 -9.78
C VAL A 97 19.30 0.70 -9.47
N ASP A 98 19.86 1.85 -9.11
CA ASP A 98 19.11 3.06 -8.79
C ASP A 98 18.36 3.60 -10.01
N GLU A 99 18.97 3.57 -11.19
CA GLU A 99 18.34 3.93 -12.45
C GLU A 99 17.12 3.05 -12.76
N HIS A 100 17.23 1.73 -12.56
CA HIS A 100 16.09 0.82 -12.74
C HIS A 100 15.00 1.08 -11.70
N ALA A 101 15.38 1.25 -10.43
CA ALA A 101 14.45 1.55 -9.36
C ALA A 101 13.72 2.88 -9.60
N GLY A 102 14.44 3.90 -10.09
CA GLY A 102 13.90 5.19 -10.48
C GLY A 102 12.99 5.11 -11.71
N ALA A 103 13.31 4.27 -12.69
CA ALA A 103 12.47 4.07 -13.88
C ALA A 103 11.14 3.38 -13.56
N ASN A 104 11.15 2.35 -12.71
CA ASN A 104 9.93 1.63 -12.34
C ASN A 104 9.17 2.28 -11.18
N THR A 105 9.89 2.94 -10.27
CA THR A 105 9.43 3.60 -9.03
C THR A 105 8.72 2.71 -8.00
N THR A 106 8.20 1.55 -8.41
CA THR A 106 7.48 0.59 -7.59
C THR A 106 7.67 -0.81 -8.16
N SER A 107 7.60 -1.82 -7.30
CA SER A 107 7.39 -3.20 -7.77
C SER A 107 5.98 -3.31 -8.37
N VAL A 108 5.83 -4.11 -9.44
CA VAL A 108 4.55 -4.32 -10.14
C VAL A 108 4.06 -5.75 -9.87
N TYR A 109 2.90 -5.90 -9.24
CA TYR A 109 2.35 -7.17 -8.79
C TYR A 109 1.21 -7.62 -9.71
N THR A 110 1.52 -8.45 -10.70
CA THR A 110 0.54 -8.92 -11.68
C THR A 110 0.05 -10.33 -11.35
N ALA A 111 -1.07 -10.74 -11.97
CA ALA A 111 -1.48 -12.14 -11.91
C ALA A 111 -0.45 -13.10 -12.53
N ALA A 112 0.46 -12.60 -13.37
CA ALA A 112 1.49 -13.40 -14.02
C ALA A 112 2.80 -13.51 -13.23
N GLY A 113 2.88 -12.86 -12.07
CA GLY A 113 4.11 -12.74 -11.29
C GLY A 113 4.46 -11.29 -10.95
N VAL A 114 5.56 -11.15 -10.22
CA VAL A 114 6.05 -9.87 -9.70
C VAL A 114 7.20 -9.38 -10.55
N PHE A 115 7.16 -8.10 -10.93
CA PHE A 115 8.29 -7.39 -11.52
C PHE A 115 8.89 -6.48 -10.45
N PRO A 116 9.95 -6.91 -9.76
CA PRO A 116 10.44 -6.19 -8.59
C PRO A 116 11.15 -4.90 -8.98
N MET A 117 11.06 -3.88 -8.13
CA MET A 117 11.77 -2.62 -8.30
C MET A 117 13.30 -2.78 -8.16
N LEU A 118 13.73 -3.71 -7.33
CA LEU A 118 15.13 -4.01 -7.04
C LEU A 118 15.44 -5.48 -7.36
N PRO A 119 16.67 -5.80 -7.80
CA PRO A 119 17.09 -7.20 -7.97
C PRO A 119 16.85 -8.01 -6.70
N GLU A 120 16.39 -9.26 -6.85
CA GLU A 120 15.97 -10.12 -5.73
C GLU A 120 17.07 -10.31 -4.67
N VAL A 121 18.34 -10.36 -5.09
CA VAL A 121 19.49 -10.44 -4.17
C VAL A 121 19.57 -9.24 -3.22
N LEU A 122 19.05 -8.08 -3.62
CA LEU A 122 18.91 -6.94 -2.72
C LEU A 122 17.62 -7.10 -1.91
N SER A 123 16.47 -7.03 -2.58
CA SER A 123 15.15 -6.87 -1.94
C SER A 123 14.70 -8.06 -1.08
N THR A 124 15.08 -9.29 -1.46
CA THR A 124 14.63 -10.53 -0.80
C THR A 124 15.74 -11.25 -0.04
N ASP A 125 16.93 -10.67 0.04
CA ASP A 125 18.05 -11.24 0.80
C ASP A 125 18.73 -10.15 1.62
N LEU A 126 19.54 -9.29 1.00
CA LEU A 126 20.47 -8.42 1.73
C LEU A 126 19.78 -7.33 2.56
N THR A 127 18.69 -6.76 2.08
CA THR A 127 17.96 -5.68 2.78
C THR A 127 16.71 -6.16 3.49
N SER A 128 16.16 -7.32 3.10
CA SER A 128 14.99 -7.90 3.75
C SER A 128 15.27 -8.23 5.22
N LEU A 129 14.35 -7.86 6.11
CA LEU A 129 14.42 -8.05 7.55
C LEU A 129 14.03 -9.48 7.96
N HIS A 130 14.70 -10.47 7.36
CA HIS A 130 14.41 -11.90 7.55
C HIS A 130 14.50 -12.38 9.00
N GLU A 131 13.59 -13.28 9.36
CA GLU A 131 13.60 -14.00 10.62
C GLU A 131 14.96 -14.65 10.88
N GLY A 132 15.45 -14.53 12.12
CA GLY A 132 16.71 -15.12 12.53
C GLY A 132 17.96 -14.39 12.01
N GLN A 133 17.81 -13.21 11.40
CA GLN A 133 18.93 -12.50 10.79
C GLN A 133 19.13 -11.09 11.34
N GLU A 134 20.40 -10.68 11.40
CA GLU A 134 20.81 -9.31 11.68
C GLU A 134 20.73 -8.46 10.41
N ARG A 135 20.14 -7.26 10.53
CA ARG A 135 20.01 -6.30 9.43
C ARG A 135 20.18 -4.86 9.89
N LEU A 136 20.63 -4.01 8.96
CA LEU A 136 20.60 -2.56 9.16
C LEU A 136 19.19 -2.03 8.89
N ALA A 137 18.77 -1.09 9.73
CA ALA A 137 17.48 -0.44 9.61
C ALA A 137 17.58 1.04 9.97
N VAL A 138 16.67 1.82 9.41
CA VAL A 138 16.30 3.15 9.92
C VAL A 138 15.14 2.94 10.89
N VAL A 139 15.33 3.33 12.15
CA VAL A 139 14.34 3.16 13.21
C VAL A 139 13.59 4.45 13.45
N VAL A 140 12.26 4.37 13.43
CA VAL A 140 11.33 5.43 13.85
C VAL A 140 10.84 5.07 15.25
N ASP A 141 11.33 5.81 16.25
CA ASP A 141 11.03 5.64 17.67
C ASP A 141 10.00 6.69 18.10
N MET A 142 8.82 6.24 18.54
CA MET A 142 7.66 7.10 18.78
C MET A 142 7.10 6.93 20.19
N LEU A 143 6.74 8.04 20.84
CA LEU A 143 5.96 8.05 22.07
C LEU A 143 4.48 8.26 21.75
N VAL A 144 3.71 7.19 21.80
CA VAL A 144 2.26 7.17 21.59
C VAL A 144 1.56 7.36 22.93
N GLN A 145 0.71 8.37 23.04
CA GLN A 145 -0.09 8.63 24.24
C GLN A 145 -1.35 7.76 24.25
N ALA A 146 -2.01 7.68 25.41
CA ALA A 146 -3.22 6.88 25.59
C ALA A 146 -4.37 7.27 24.66
N ASP A 147 -4.39 8.52 24.19
CA ASP A 147 -5.39 9.03 23.24
C ASP A 147 -5.02 8.77 21.77
N GLY A 148 -3.89 8.09 21.51
CA GLY A 148 -3.38 7.81 20.16
C GLY A 148 -2.56 8.94 19.54
N THR A 149 -2.29 10.05 20.23
CA THR A 149 -1.36 11.08 19.74
C THR A 149 0.08 10.57 19.73
N VAL A 150 0.83 10.87 18.68
CA VAL A 150 2.30 10.72 18.68
C VAL A 150 2.92 12.02 19.18
N SER A 151 3.28 12.04 20.46
CA SER A 151 3.72 13.24 21.19
C SER A 151 5.21 13.58 21.01
N ALA A 152 6.03 12.57 20.71
CA ALA A 152 7.45 12.74 20.43
C ALA A 152 7.90 11.63 19.47
N SER A 153 8.91 11.92 18.67
CA SER A 153 9.57 10.91 17.83
C SER A 153 11.06 11.18 17.66
N ARG A 154 11.82 10.14 17.41
CA ARG A 154 13.24 10.18 17.06
C ARG A 154 13.49 9.23 15.89
N ILE A 155 14.46 9.58 15.06
CA ILE A 155 14.91 8.73 13.96
C ILE A 155 16.41 8.52 14.10
N TYR A 156 16.87 7.30 13.86
CA TYR A 156 18.28 6.93 13.90
C TYR A 156 18.51 5.62 13.16
N ARG A 157 19.77 5.31 12.83
CA ARG A 157 20.16 4.02 12.24
C ARG A 157 20.47 2.99 13.32
N ALA A 158 20.12 1.73 13.06
CA ALA A 158 20.36 0.64 14.00
C ALA A 158 20.64 -0.70 13.29
N CYS A 159 21.33 -1.59 14.00
CA CYS A 159 21.32 -3.01 13.72
C CYS A 159 20.19 -3.67 14.52
N VAL A 160 19.32 -4.41 13.83
CA VAL A 160 18.16 -5.12 14.41
C VAL A 160 18.27 -6.62 14.13
N PHE A 161 17.55 -7.43 14.90
CA PHE A 161 17.47 -8.89 14.70
C PHE A 161 16.01 -9.31 14.75
N ASN A 162 15.48 -9.85 13.64
CA ASN A 162 14.08 -10.28 13.58
C ASN A 162 13.90 -11.61 14.34
N ARG A 163 13.12 -11.59 15.42
CA ARG A 163 12.84 -12.77 16.24
C ARG A 163 11.78 -13.68 15.65
N ALA A 164 10.84 -13.13 14.88
CA ALA A 164 9.72 -13.88 14.32
C ALA A 164 9.18 -13.25 13.02
N LYS A 165 8.96 -14.07 12.00
CA LYS A 165 8.05 -13.73 10.90
C LYS A 165 6.67 -14.28 11.21
N LEU A 166 5.69 -13.40 11.34
CA LEU A 166 4.29 -13.76 11.54
C LEU A 166 3.49 -13.53 10.26
N THR A 167 2.32 -14.17 10.20
CA THR A 167 1.43 -14.14 9.03
C THR A 167 0.18 -13.34 9.36
N TYR A 168 -0.29 -12.49 8.45
CA TYR A 168 -1.52 -11.71 8.68
C TYR A 168 -2.71 -12.58 9.08
N ASP A 169 -2.96 -13.67 8.36
CA ASP A 169 -4.12 -14.53 8.61
C ASP A 169 -4.01 -15.25 9.95
N GLY A 170 -2.84 -15.80 10.28
CA GLY A 170 -2.58 -16.41 11.59
C GLY A 170 -2.77 -15.43 12.75
N VAL A 171 -2.21 -14.21 12.66
CA VAL A 171 -2.34 -13.20 13.71
C VAL A 171 -3.79 -12.74 13.85
N SER A 172 -4.50 -12.51 12.75
CA SER A 172 -5.91 -12.11 12.80
C SER A 172 -6.76 -13.19 13.45
N ALA A 173 -6.67 -14.44 12.98
CA ALA A 173 -7.45 -15.55 13.53
C ALA A 173 -7.20 -15.71 15.04
N TRP A 174 -5.95 -15.58 15.49
CA TRP A 174 -5.61 -15.63 16.91
C TRP A 174 -6.19 -14.43 17.70
N LEU A 175 -6.05 -13.19 17.20
CA LEU A 175 -6.60 -11.98 17.83
C LEU A 175 -8.13 -12.02 17.95
N ASP A 176 -8.78 -12.67 16.98
CA ASP A 176 -10.24 -12.80 16.90
C ASP A 176 -10.77 -14.00 17.72
N GLY A 177 -9.86 -14.83 18.28
CA GLY A 177 -10.21 -16.00 19.09
C GLY A 177 -10.70 -17.21 18.28
N GLU A 178 -10.52 -17.16 16.95
CA GLU A 178 -10.95 -18.19 16.00
C GLU A 178 -9.81 -19.13 15.59
N GLY A 179 -8.56 -18.74 15.87
CA GLY A 179 -7.34 -19.50 15.56
C GLY A 179 -6.60 -19.99 16.81
N PRO A 180 -5.72 -21.01 16.66
CA PRO A 180 -4.86 -21.47 17.75
C PRO A 180 -3.81 -20.42 18.13
N PRO A 181 -3.15 -20.56 19.29
CA PRO A 181 -1.93 -19.82 19.59
C PRO A 181 -0.89 -20.00 18.47
N LEU A 182 -0.18 -18.92 18.12
CA LEU A 182 0.86 -18.96 17.10
C LEU A 182 2.04 -19.83 17.57
N PRO A 183 2.62 -20.70 16.72
CA PRO A 183 3.75 -21.55 17.11
C PRO A 183 4.95 -20.78 17.69
N GLN A 184 5.19 -19.57 17.19
CA GLN A 184 6.27 -18.68 17.61
C GLN A 184 6.16 -18.26 19.09
N PHE A 185 4.98 -18.35 19.71
CA PHE A 185 4.82 -18.04 21.14
C PHE A 185 5.60 -19.00 22.05
N ALA A 186 5.84 -20.23 21.59
CA ALA A 186 6.60 -21.21 22.35
C ALA A 186 8.13 -20.96 22.29
N THR A 187 8.60 -20.22 21.29
CA THR A 187 10.04 -20.09 20.98
C THR A 187 10.55 -18.66 21.16
N VAL A 188 9.68 -17.65 21.06
CA VAL A 188 10.03 -16.24 21.18
C VAL A 188 9.42 -15.66 22.46
N PRO A 189 10.23 -15.40 23.51
CA PRO A 189 9.74 -14.83 24.75
C PRO A 189 8.97 -13.53 24.54
N GLN A 190 7.86 -13.37 25.27
CA GLN A 190 7.03 -12.16 25.29
C GLN A 190 6.34 -11.80 23.95
N LEU A 191 6.44 -12.64 22.90
CA LEU A 191 5.84 -12.32 21.61
C LEU A 191 4.32 -12.19 21.67
N GLU A 192 3.65 -13.04 22.45
CA GLU A 192 2.20 -12.93 22.67
C GLU A 192 1.84 -11.57 23.29
N GLN A 193 2.57 -11.16 24.33
CA GLN A 193 2.39 -9.87 24.98
C GLN A 193 2.65 -8.71 24.01
N GLN A 194 3.70 -8.81 23.19
CA GLN A 194 3.99 -7.84 22.14
C GLN A 194 2.79 -7.66 21.20
N LEU A 195 2.22 -8.74 20.67
CA LEU A 195 1.06 -8.64 19.78
C LEU A 195 -0.16 -8.00 20.44
N ARG A 196 -0.45 -8.34 21.71
CA ARG A 196 -1.56 -7.70 22.45
C ARG A 196 -1.33 -6.20 22.61
N VAL A 197 -0.10 -5.78 22.90
CA VAL A 197 0.25 -4.35 23.00
C VAL A 197 0.10 -3.66 21.64
N HIS A 198 0.54 -4.30 20.55
CA HIS A 198 0.41 -3.73 19.20
C HIS A 198 -1.06 -3.57 18.78
N ASP A 199 -1.92 -4.52 19.12
CA ASP A 199 -3.35 -4.45 18.82
C ASP A 199 -4.03 -3.28 19.56
N VAL A 200 -3.73 -3.10 20.84
CA VAL A 200 -4.21 -1.94 21.62
C VAL A 200 -3.71 -0.62 21.02
N LEU A 201 -2.42 -0.54 20.68
CA LEU A 201 -1.83 0.66 20.11
C LEU A 201 -2.40 1.02 18.74
N ALA A 202 -2.57 0.03 17.87
CA ALA A 202 -3.22 0.23 16.58
C ALA A 202 -4.64 0.77 16.75
N GLY A 203 -5.40 0.22 17.70
CA GLY A 203 -6.72 0.73 18.08
C GLY A 203 -6.71 2.20 18.51
N GLN A 204 -5.78 2.59 19.38
CA GLN A 204 -5.62 3.98 19.83
C GLN A 204 -5.27 4.93 18.67
N LEU A 205 -4.27 4.57 17.85
CA LEU A 205 -3.87 5.34 16.68
C LEU A 205 -5.01 5.51 15.68
N ARG A 206 -5.77 4.43 15.45
CA ARG A 206 -6.94 4.45 14.56
C ARG A 206 -8.04 5.35 15.08
N GLN A 207 -8.38 5.23 16.36
CA GLN A 207 -9.43 6.03 16.98
C GLN A 207 -9.08 7.52 16.92
N TRP A 208 -7.83 7.88 17.20
CA TRP A 208 -7.34 9.25 17.11
C TRP A 208 -7.52 9.87 15.71
N ARG A 209 -7.23 9.09 14.66
CA ARG A 209 -7.40 9.50 13.26
C ARG A 209 -8.87 9.55 12.85
N GLN A 210 -9.69 8.60 13.26
CA GLN A 210 -11.14 8.59 12.98
C GLN A 210 -11.85 9.80 13.58
N GLN A 211 -11.49 10.21 14.80
CA GLN A 211 -12.00 11.43 15.42
C GLN A 211 -11.70 12.71 14.61
N ARG A 212 -10.72 12.64 13.70
CA ARG A 212 -10.30 13.72 12.79
C ARG A 212 -10.83 13.54 11.36
N GLY A 213 -11.59 12.49 11.10
CA GLY A 213 -12.23 12.21 9.80
C GLY A 213 -11.46 11.26 8.90
N ALA A 214 -10.57 10.43 9.44
CA ALA A 214 -9.89 9.41 8.64
C ALA A 214 -10.91 8.38 8.15
N LEU A 215 -11.01 8.22 6.84
CA LEU A 215 -12.02 7.39 6.21
C LEU A 215 -11.68 5.92 6.41
N ASN A 216 -12.58 5.19 7.07
CA ASN A 216 -12.46 3.74 7.13
C ASN A 216 -13.10 3.14 5.85
N LEU A 217 -12.28 2.92 4.82
CA LEU A 217 -12.72 2.33 3.56
C LEU A 217 -12.36 0.84 3.51
N ARG A 218 -13.31 0.02 3.06
CA ARG A 218 -13.14 -1.42 2.82
C ARG A 218 -13.48 -1.72 1.38
N THR A 219 -12.46 -2.06 0.61
CA THR A 219 -12.61 -2.60 -0.74
C THR A 219 -12.15 -4.04 -0.74
N VAL A 220 -12.88 -4.89 -1.45
CA VAL A 220 -12.44 -6.25 -1.75
C VAL A 220 -11.66 -6.21 -3.07
N SER A 221 -10.48 -6.81 -3.09
CA SER A 221 -9.69 -7.07 -4.31
C SER A 221 -9.77 -8.55 -4.69
N ALA A 222 -9.42 -8.89 -5.93
CA ALA A 222 -9.35 -10.27 -6.37
C ALA A 222 -7.89 -10.75 -6.36
N ARG A 223 -7.64 -11.93 -5.77
CA ARG A 223 -6.36 -12.64 -5.81
C ARG A 223 -6.47 -13.83 -6.76
N PRO A 224 -5.58 -13.95 -7.75
CA PRO A 224 -5.56 -15.11 -8.62
C PRO A 224 -5.04 -16.36 -7.89
N VAL A 225 -5.67 -17.50 -8.19
CA VAL A 225 -5.32 -18.81 -7.66
C VAL A 225 -4.80 -19.66 -8.80
N PHE A 226 -3.61 -20.23 -8.60
CA PHE A 226 -2.95 -21.09 -9.58
C PHE A 226 -2.81 -22.51 -9.05
N GLU A 227 -3.08 -23.50 -9.89
CA GLU A 227 -2.79 -24.91 -9.66
C GLU A 227 -1.90 -25.44 -10.79
N ALA A 228 -0.75 -26.02 -10.43
CA ALA A 228 0.25 -26.51 -11.40
C ALA A 228 0.61 -25.47 -12.50
N GLY A 229 0.70 -24.19 -12.12
CA GLY A 229 1.03 -23.08 -13.02
C GLY A 229 -0.13 -22.59 -13.90
N ARG A 230 -1.35 -23.10 -13.71
CA ARG A 230 -2.55 -22.67 -14.44
C ARG A 230 -3.48 -21.88 -13.55
N LEU A 231 -4.00 -20.76 -14.05
CA LEU A 231 -5.03 -19.98 -13.36
C LEU A 231 -6.31 -20.81 -13.30
N VAL A 232 -6.81 -21.05 -12.09
CA VAL A 232 -8.03 -21.85 -11.86
C VAL A 232 -9.16 -21.04 -11.23
N ASP A 233 -8.85 -19.96 -10.51
CA ASP A 233 -9.84 -19.20 -9.74
C ASP A 233 -9.36 -17.76 -9.47
N LEU A 234 -10.30 -16.87 -9.14
CA LEU A 234 -10.07 -15.51 -8.63
C LEU A 234 -10.84 -15.36 -7.32
N ARG A 235 -10.12 -15.39 -6.19
CA ARG A 235 -10.74 -15.33 -4.86
C ARG A 235 -10.72 -13.92 -4.28
N PRO A 236 -11.70 -13.53 -3.47
CA PRO A 236 -11.64 -12.32 -2.67
C PRO A 236 -10.37 -12.29 -1.80
N ASP A 237 -9.65 -11.17 -1.83
CA ASP A 237 -8.64 -10.81 -0.84
C ASP A 237 -9.25 -9.76 0.10
N GLU A 238 -9.47 -10.18 1.34
CA GLU A 238 -10.14 -9.39 2.35
C GLU A 238 -9.15 -8.72 3.30
N LYS A 239 -9.55 -7.55 3.80
CA LYS A 239 -8.88 -6.92 4.94
C LYS A 239 -9.21 -7.66 6.22
N ASN A 240 -8.17 -8.13 6.90
CA ASN A 240 -8.24 -8.75 8.22
C ASN A 240 -7.65 -7.79 9.29
N ARG A 241 -7.83 -8.12 10.57
CA ARG A 241 -7.43 -7.26 11.70
C ARG A 241 -5.93 -7.01 11.76
N ALA A 242 -5.11 -8.00 11.41
CA ALA A 242 -3.65 -7.89 11.44
C ALA A 242 -3.10 -6.94 10.36
N LYS A 243 -3.65 -6.98 9.13
CA LYS A 243 -3.32 -6.02 8.05
C LYS A 243 -3.63 -4.59 8.50
N ASP A 244 -4.79 -4.44 9.13
CA ASP A 244 -5.32 -3.21 9.68
C ASP A 244 -4.45 -2.66 10.83
N LEU A 245 -3.99 -3.54 11.73
CA LEU A 245 -3.04 -3.23 12.81
C LEU A 245 -1.74 -2.67 12.25
N ILE A 246 -1.10 -3.36 11.31
CA ILE A 246 0.16 -2.92 10.72
C ILE A 246 -0.01 -1.60 9.96
N ALA A 247 -1.12 -1.43 9.23
CA ALA A 247 -1.41 -0.18 8.55
C ALA A 247 -1.45 1.02 9.52
N ASP A 248 -2.08 0.86 10.69
CA ASP A 248 -2.16 1.92 11.71
C ASP A 248 -0.79 2.34 12.24
N LEU A 249 0.09 1.37 12.50
CA LEU A 249 1.46 1.62 12.97
C LEU A 249 2.30 2.32 11.90
N MET A 250 2.21 1.87 10.64
CA MET A 250 2.97 2.46 9.54
C MET A 250 2.51 3.87 9.21
N ILE A 251 1.20 4.16 9.30
CA ILE A 251 0.70 5.52 9.15
C ILE A 251 1.33 6.46 10.19
N ALA A 252 1.47 6.00 11.44
CA ALA A 252 2.12 6.76 12.50
C ALA A 252 3.61 7.00 12.21
N ALA A 253 4.35 5.96 11.79
CA ALA A 253 5.77 6.04 11.46
C ALA A 253 6.04 6.97 10.25
N ASN A 254 5.20 6.89 9.23
CA ASN A 254 5.21 7.76 8.06
C ASN A 254 5.00 9.24 8.45
N GLY A 255 4.03 9.52 9.34
CA GLY A 255 3.80 10.86 9.86
C GLY A 255 4.97 11.38 10.72
N ALA A 256 5.58 10.52 11.55
CA ALA A 256 6.77 10.88 12.34
C ALA A 256 7.98 11.19 11.46
N THR A 257 8.20 10.41 10.40
CA THR A 257 9.23 10.66 9.38
C THR A 257 9.05 12.00 8.69
N ALA A 258 7.80 12.27 8.28
CA ALA A 258 7.47 13.50 7.61
C ALA A 258 7.69 14.75 8.50
N ARG A 259 7.37 14.67 9.79
CA ARG A 259 7.64 15.73 10.79
C ARG A 259 9.13 15.91 11.04
N PHE A 260 9.87 14.80 11.22
CA PHE A 260 11.32 14.86 11.45
C PHE A 260 12.05 15.64 10.35
N LEU A 261 11.79 15.33 9.07
CA LEU A 261 12.41 16.07 7.96
C LEU A 261 12.03 17.57 7.97
N ALA A 262 10.79 17.90 8.28
CA ALA A 262 10.35 19.29 8.38
C ALA A 262 11.07 20.04 9.52
N GLU A 263 11.19 19.41 10.70
CA GLU A 263 11.89 19.96 11.87
C GLU A 263 13.40 20.14 11.62
N GLN A 264 14.02 19.26 10.82
CA GLN A 264 15.40 19.40 10.38
C GLN A 264 15.60 20.44 9.25
N GLY A 265 14.52 21.07 8.76
CA GLY A 265 14.59 22.01 7.65
C GLY A 265 14.95 21.35 6.31
N PHE A 266 14.65 20.06 6.15
CA PHE A 266 14.88 19.32 4.91
C PHE A 266 13.67 19.41 3.96
N PRO A 267 13.89 19.41 2.64
CA PRO A 267 12.82 19.13 1.69
C PRO A 267 12.34 17.68 1.85
N ALA A 268 11.11 17.40 1.42
CA ALA A 268 10.53 16.06 1.57
C ALA A 268 9.61 15.68 0.41
N LEU A 269 9.53 14.38 0.11
CA LEU A 269 8.41 13.84 -0.66
C LEU A 269 7.20 13.70 0.28
N ARG A 270 6.08 14.27 -0.12
CA ARG A 270 4.78 14.13 0.56
C ARG A 270 3.87 13.24 -0.27
N ARG A 271 3.11 12.39 0.39
CA ARG A 271 2.01 11.63 -0.20
C ARG A 271 0.71 12.30 0.19
N LEU A 272 0.03 12.91 -0.77
CA LEU A 272 -1.16 13.71 -0.53
C LEU A 272 -2.36 13.16 -1.30
N LEU A 273 -3.55 13.43 -0.79
CA LEU A 273 -4.81 13.16 -1.46
C LEU A 273 -5.66 14.40 -1.27
N GLN A 274 -5.93 15.10 -2.37
CA GLN A 274 -6.74 16.31 -2.35
C GLN A 274 -8.20 16.00 -2.02
N ALA A 275 -8.98 17.06 -1.73
CA ALA A 275 -10.42 16.93 -1.61
C ALA A 275 -11.02 16.29 -2.89
N PRO A 276 -12.06 15.44 -2.76
CA PRO A 276 -12.62 14.71 -3.90
C PRO A 276 -13.13 15.66 -4.98
N ARG A 277 -12.68 15.47 -6.23
CA ARG A 277 -13.19 16.24 -7.37
C ARG A 277 -14.66 15.94 -7.67
N ARG A 278 -15.15 14.76 -7.25
CA ARG A 278 -16.54 14.31 -7.42
C ARG A 278 -17.33 14.37 -6.11
N TRP A 279 -17.09 15.39 -5.29
CA TRP A 279 -17.78 15.56 -4.01
C TRP A 279 -19.30 15.70 -4.19
N ASP A 280 -19.73 16.38 -5.24
CA ASP A 280 -21.13 16.49 -5.65
C ASP A 280 -21.81 15.12 -5.82
N ARG A 281 -21.12 14.17 -6.44
CA ARG A 281 -21.64 12.81 -6.62
C ARG A 281 -21.63 12.03 -5.30
N ILE A 282 -20.64 12.24 -4.44
CA ILE A 282 -20.63 11.69 -3.08
C ILE A 282 -21.83 12.22 -2.27
N MET A 283 -22.15 13.51 -2.38
CA MET A 283 -23.34 14.10 -1.75
C MET A 283 -24.64 13.46 -2.26
N GLN A 284 -24.77 13.26 -3.57
CA GLN A 284 -25.92 12.58 -4.17
C GLN A 284 -26.06 11.15 -3.65
N LEU A 285 -24.95 10.39 -3.60
CA LEU A 285 -24.93 9.04 -3.06
C LEU A 285 -25.29 8.99 -1.57
N ALA A 286 -24.85 9.95 -0.76
CA ALA A 286 -25.28 10.06 0.63
C ALA A 286 -26.78 10.37 0.74
N ALA A 287 -27.31 11.21 -0.15
CA ALA A 287 -28.72 11.58 -0.17
C ALA A 287 -29.65 10.41 -0.52
N THR A 288 -29.22 9.44 -1.34
CA THR A 288 -30.00 8.20 -1.58
C THR A 288 -30.15 7.35 -0.31
N HIS A 289 -29.29 7.56 0.69
CA HIS A 289 -29.37 6.96 2.02
C HIS A 289 -29.97 7.91 3.07
N GLY A 290 -30.57 9.04 2.65
CA GLY A 290 -31.22 10.01 3.54
C GLY A 290 -30.25 10.89 4.33
N VAL A 291 -28.96 10.94 3.96
CA VAL A 291 -27.94 11.75 4.63
C VAL A 291 -27.55 12.94 3.77
N GLN A 292 -27.62 14.15 4.33
CA GLN A 292 -27.16 15.37 3.67
C GLN A 292 -25.73 15.69 4.13
N LEU A 293 -24.78 15.62 3.19
CA LEU A 293 -23.41 16.05 3.42
C LEU A 293 -23.25 17.56 3.18
N PRO A 294 -22.26 18.22 3.81
CA PRO A 294 -21.97 19.64 3.57
C PRO A 294 -21.62 19.92 2.09
N ALA A 295 -21.86 21.16 1.65
CA ALA A 295 -21.54 21.57 0.28
C ALA A 295 -20.02 21.55 -0.01
N ALA A 296 -19.20 21.92 0.97
CA ALA A 296 -17.75 21.76 0.90
C ALA A 296 -17.35 20.35 1.32
N ALA A 297 -16.29 19.81 0.71
CA ALA A 297 -15.76 18.51 1.05
C ALA A 297 -15.30 18.46 2.52
N ASP A 298 -15.89 17.55 3.29
CA ASP A 298 -15.62 17.38 4.71
C ASP A 298 -15.40 15.89 5.01
N ALA A 299 -14.16 15.54 5.36
CA ALA A 299 -13.78 14.16 5.61
C ALA A 299 -14.47 13.57 6.85
N LEU A 300 -14.73 14.38 7.88
CA LEU A 300 -15.40 13.93 9.10
C LEU A 300 -16.88 13.65 8.87
N ALA A 301 -17.57 14.50 8.10
CA ALA A 301 -18.94 14.27 7.70
C ALA A 301 -19.06 13.00 6.83
N LEU A 302 -18.12 12.80 5.90
CA LEU A 302 -18.07 11.58 5.08
C LEU A 302 -17.81 10.33 5.93
N ASP A 303 -16.85 10.37 6.86
CA ASP A 303 -16.56 9.24 7.74
C ASP A 303 -17.77 8.88 8.62
N ARG A 304 -18.47 9.87 9.19
CA ARG A 304 -19.69 9.63 9.96
C ARG A 304 -20.77 8.92 9.14
N PHE A 305 -20.97 9.36 7.88
CA PHE A 305 -21.87 8.71 6.95
C PHE A 305 -21.45 7.26 6.68
N LEU A 306 -20.18 7.03 6.33
CA LEU A 306 -19.65 5.70 6.02
C LEU A 306 -19.73 4.76 7.24
N SER A 307 -19.38 5.24 8.42
CA SER A 307 -19.44 4.48 9.67
C SER A 307 -20.87 4.08 10.02
N ALA A 308 -21.83 4.99 9.89
CA ALA A 308 -23.25 4.69 10.08
C ALA A 308 -23.76 3.65 9.07
N ARG A 309 -23.36 3.77 7.80
CA ARG A 309 -23.73 2.79 6.75
C ARG A 309 -23.12 1.42 6.99
N ARG A 310 -21.88 1.35 7.44
CA ARG A 310 -21.23 0.08 7.79
C ARG A 310 -21.97 -0.64 8.91
N ALA A 311 -22.41 0.08 9.94
CA ALA A 311 -23.16 -0.51 11.04
C ALA A 311 -24.56 -0.96 10.60
N ALA A 312 -25.23 -0.18 9.75
CA ALA A 312 -26.58 -0.47 9.28
C ALA A 312 -26.65 -1.58 8.21
N ASP A 313 -25.62 -1.72 7.38
CA ASP A 313 -25.55 -2.69 6.28
C ASP A 313 -24.10 -3.15 6.06
N PRO A 314 -23.59 -4.06 6.91
CA PRO A 314 -22.21 -4.56 6.78
C PRO A 314 -21.95 -5.27 5.45
N ALA A 315 -22.95 -5.96 4.90
CA ALA A 315 -22.82 -6.75 3.67
C ALA A 315 -22.72 -5.85 2.42
N GLY A 316 -23.57 -4.84 2.31
CA GLY A 316 -23.54 -3.88 1.20
C GLY A 316 -22.46 -2.80 1.32
N PHE A 317 -21.80 -2.67 2.48
CA PHE A 317 -20.82 -1.61 2.72
C PHE A 317 -19.62 -1.64 1.77
N ALA A 318 -19.19 -2.83 1.31
CA ALA A 318 -18.05 -2.96 0.40
C ALA A 318 -18.29 -2.26 -0.96
N ASP A 319 -19.52 -2.27 -1.45
CA ASP A 319 -19.89 -1.60 -2.70
C ASP A 319 -20.03 -0.10 -2.52
N LEU A 320 -20.66 0.36 -1.44
CA LEU A 320 -20.69 1.78 -1.08
C LEU A 320 -19.28 2.34 -0.92
N SER A 321 -18.42 1.62 -0.18
CA SER A 321 -17.03 2.01 0.04
C SER A 321 -16.25 2.06 -1.27
N LEU A 322 -16.47 1.12 -2.19
CA LEU A 322 -15.85 1.16 -3.52
C LEU A 322 -16.31 2.38 -4.31
N ALA A 323 -17.60 2.67 -4.35
CA ALA A 323 -18.14 3.82 -5.07
C ALA A 323 -17.49 5.12 -4.57
N VAL A 324 -17.39 5.28 -3.24
CA VAL A 324 -16.69 6.42 -2.65
C VAL A 324 -15.22 6.44 -3.04
N VAL A 325 -14.48 5.33 -2.92
CA VAL A 325 -13.07 5.24 -3.37
C VAL A 325 -12.91 5.71 -4.81
N LYS A 326 -13.78 5.28 -5.72
CA LYS A 326 -13.74 5.67 -7.14
C LYS A 326 -14.03 7.16 -7.37
N MET A 327 -14.65 7.85 -6.41
CA MET A 327 -14.95 9.28 -6.45
C MET A 327 -13.92 10.16 -5.71
N LEU A 328 -13.18 9.61 -4.73
CA LEU A 328 -12.13 10.33 -4.00
C LEU A 328 -11.00 10.78 -4.94
N GLY A 329 -10.67 9.96 -5.94
CA GLY A 329 -9.51 10.14 -6.80
C GLY A 329 -8.26 9.42 -6.26
N SER A 330 -7.13 9.63 -6.92
CA SER A 330 -5.86 8.97 -6.58
C SER A 330 -4.98 9.89 -5.74
N GLY A 331 -4.20 9.30 -4.83
CA GLY A 331 -3.13 10.03 -4.14
C GLY A 331 -2.00 10.36 -5.11
N GLU A 332 -1.25 11.41 -4.81
CA GLU A 332 -0.11 11.88 -5.59
C GLU A 332 1.10 12.14 -4.68
N TYR A 333 2.29 12.05 -5.27
CA TYR A 333 3.52 12.50 -4.63
C TYR A 333 3.78 13.96 -5.02
N ALA A 334 4.13 14.79 -4.03
CA ALA A 334 4.57 16.16 -4.24
C ALA A 334 5.88 16.43 -3.49
N ALA A 335 6.73 17.28 -4.06
CA ALA A 335 7.88 17.80 -3.35
C ALA A 335 7.45 18.96 -2.45
N ALA A 336 7.74 18.84 -1.16
CA ALA A 336 7.61 19.90 -0.18
C ALA A 336 8.96 20.60 0.01
N PRO A 337 9.02 21.95 -0.09
CA PRO A 337 10.20 22.71 0.31
C PRO A 337 10.58 22.49 1.78
N ALA A 338 11.82 22.85 2.12
CA ALA A 338 12.31 22.86 3.50
C ALA A 338 11.36 23.61 4.44
N GLY A 339 10.96 22.96 5.54
CA GLY A 339 10.06 23.56 6.55
C GLY A 339 8.61 23.76 6.10
N ALA A 340 8.24 23.32 4.89
CA ALA A 340 6.86 23.44 4.41
C ALA A 340 5.92 22.45 5.12
N SER A 341 4.73 22.94 5.46
CA SER A 341 3.66 22.20 6.12
C SER A 341 2.33 22.40 5.40
N GLY A 342 1.30 21.64 5.80
CA GLY A 342 -0.06 21.79 5.26
C GLY A 342 -0.34 20.92 4.04
N PHE A 343 0.50 19.92 3.76
CA PHE A 343 0.21 18.91 2.74
C PHE A 343 -0.75 17.86 3.32
N GLY A 344 -2.04 18.04 3.08
CA GLY A 344 -3.09 17.17 3.64
C GLY A 344 -3.34 15.88 2.83
N HIS A 345 -3.73 14.82 3.52
CA HIS A 345 -4.24 13.59 2.91
C HIS A 345 -5.71 13.36 3.32
N PHE A 346 -6.65 13.72 2.45
CA PHE A 346 -8.09 13.71 2.72
C PHE A 346 -8.59 12.38 3.32
N GLY A 347 -8.24 11.25 2.70
CA GLY A 347 -8.71 9.94 3.14
C GLY A 347 -8.14 9.45 4.47
N LEU A 348 -7.00 9.98 4.90
CA LEU A 348 -6.32 9.56 6.14
C LEU A 348 -6.50 10.58 7.27
N ALA A 349 -7.08 11.75 6.98
CA ALA A 349 -7.17 12.89 7.89
C ALA A 349 -5.86 13.22 8.62
N VAL A 350 -4.75 13.12 7.90
CA VAL A 350 -3.42 13.51 8.38
C VAL A 350 -2.88 14.64 7.54
N ASN A 351 -2.10 15.50 8.19
CA ASN A 351 -1.28 16.50 7.53
C ASN A 351 0.17 16.02 7.52
N ASP A 352 0.91 16.40 6.48
CA ASP A 352 2.33 16.13 6.32
C ASP A 352 2.64 14.64 6.46
N TYR A 353 2.17 13.88 5.47
CA TYR A 353 2.34 12.43 5.35
C TYR A 353 3.35 12.10 4.24
N ALA A 354 4.21 11.12 4.46
CA ALA A 354 5.18 10.61 3.49
C ALA A 354 5.10 9.08 3.44
N HIS A 355 5.57 8.45 2.37
CA HIS A 355 5.83 7.01 2.39
C HIS A 355 7.30 6.79 2.77
N SER A 356 7.54 6.01 3.84
CA SER A 356 8.88 5.75 4.36
C SER A 356 9.06 4.36 4.98
N THR A 357 8.15 3.43 4.74
CA THR A 357 8.09 2.12 5.41
C THR A 357 8.17 0.93 4.46
N ALA A 358 8.40 1.16 3.15
CA ALA A 358 8.52 0.09 2.16
C ALA A 358 9.60 0.32 1.07
N PRO A 359 10.86 0.60 1.43
CA PRO A 359 11.91 0.96 0.47
C PRO A 359 12.35 -0.19 -0.45
N ASN A 360 12.07 -1.46 -0.15
CA ASN A 360 12.40 -2.55 -1.08
C ASN A 360 11.54 -2.54 -2.35
N ARG A 361 10.36 -1.90 -2.28
CA ARG A 361 9.35 -1.94 -3.34
C ARG A 361 8.77 -0.58 -3.74
N ARG A 362 9.23 0.52 -3.12
CA ARG A 362 8.82 1.89 -3.47
C ARG A 362 10.03 2.83 -3.47
N PHE A 363 10.28 3.45 -4.61
CA PHE A 363 11.35 4.42 -4.81
C PHE A 363 11.14 5.72 -4.00
N PRO A 364 9.91 6.25 -3.82
CA PRO A 364 9.67 7.36 -2.91
C PRO A 364 10.19 7.12 -1.47
N ASP A 365 10.09 5.89 -0.97
CA ASP A 365 10.58 5.51 0.35
C ASP A 365 12.11 5.48 0.37
N LEU A 366 12.77 4.98 -0.70
CA LEU A 366 14.23 5.03 -0.85
C LEU A 366 14.76 6.47 -0.94
N VAL A 367 14.07 7.34 -1.67
CA VAL A 367 14.36 8.79 -1.74
C VAL A 367 14.19 9.43 -0.37
N THR A 368 13.13 9.09 0.36
CA THR A 368 12.90 9.57 1.73
C THR A 368 13.99 9.08 2.68
N GLN A 369 14.45 7.84 2.53
CA GLN A 369 15.55 7.29 3.33
C GLN A 369 16.87 8.03 3.10
N ARG A 370 17.19 8.41 1.86
CA ARG A 370 18.36 9.26 1.53
C ARG A 370 18.27 10.62 2.20
N LEU A 371 17.11 11.26 2.15
CA LEU A 371 16.86 12.54 2.83
C LEU A 371 17.04 12.41 4.35
N LEU A 372 16.51 11.33 4.94
CA LEU A 372 16.68 11.05 6.37
C LEU A 372 18.14 10.87 6.75
N LYS A 373 18.91 10.10 5.97
CA LYS A 373 20.32 9.83 6.27
C LYS A 373 21.18 11.08 6.15
N ALA A 374 20.96 11.91 5.14
CA ALA A 374 21.62 13.22 5.03
C ALA A 374 21.27 14.13 6.22
N ALA A 375 20.00 14.18 6.64
CA ALA A 375 19.59 14.94 7.82
C ALA A 375 20.25 14.44 9.11
N LEU A 376 20.32 13.12 9.31
CA LEU A 376 21.00 12.52 10.47
C LEU A 376 22.51 12.79 10.48
N ALA A 377 23.13 12.88 9.30
CA ALA A 377 24.55 13.20 9.15
C ALA A 377 24.82 14.73 9.21
N SER A 378 23.79 15.56 9.29
CA SER A 378 23.89 17.03 9.16
C SER A 378 24.56 17.46 7.84
N GLU A 379 24.29 16.73 6.76
CA GLU A 379 24.76 17.00 5.41
C GLU A 379 23.72 17.82 4.61
N GLU A 380 24.08 18.28 3.42
CA GLU A 380 23.12 18.93 2.53
C GLU A 380 22.11 17.92 1.94
N PRO A 381 20.87 18.34 1.61
CA PRO A 381 19.92 17.46 0.95
C PRO A 381 20.47 16.90 -0.37
N PRO A 382 20.38 15.57 -0.61
CA PRO A 382 20.96 14.93 -1.80
C PRO A 382 20.23 15.29 -3.10
N TYR A 383 19.10 15.99 -3.02
CA TYR A 383 18.30 16.39 -4.17
C TYR A 383 18.01 17.89 -4.12
N SER A 384 18.22 18.57 -5.26
CA SER A 384 17.72 19.93 -5.44
C SER A 384 16.18 19.95 -5.44
N ALA A 385 15.58 21.11 -5.18
CA ALA A 385 14.12 21.25 -5.22
C ALA A 385 13.53 20.86 -6.58
N VAL A 386 14.23 21.18 -7.68
CA VAL A 386 13.82 20.82 -9.05
C VAL A 386 13.89 19.31 -9.26
N ALA A 387 14.97 18.66 -8.82
CA ALA A 387 15.13 17.22 -8.94
C ALA A 387 14.05 16.48 -8.11
N LEU A 388 13.80 16.92 -6.88
CA LEU A 388 12.80 16.30 -6.01
C LEU A 388 11.38 16.45 -6.57
N ALA A 389 11.04 17.59 -7.16
CA ALA A 389 9.76 17.80 -7.83
C ALA A 389 9.59 16.88 -9.06
N ALA A 390 10.65 16.73 -9.86
CA ALA A 390 10.65 15.81 -10.99
C ALA A 390 10.47 14.34 -10.55
N ILE A 391 11.16 13.93 -9.48
CA ILE A 391 11.00 12.60 -8.87
C ILE A 391 9.54 12.40 -8.41
N ALA A 392 8.97 13.37 -7.68
CA ALA A 392 7.59 13.29 -7.19
C ALA A 392 6.57 13.09 -8.33
N GLN A 393 6.71 13.87 -9.40
CA GLN A 393 5.86 13.76 -10.58
C GLN A 393 6.05 12.40 -11.26
N HIS A 394 7.30 11.95 -11.43
CA HIS A 394 7.59 10.67 -12.07
C HIS A 394 7.01 9.49 -11.27
N CYS A 395 7.20 9.46 -9.95
CA CYS A 395 6.61 8.45 -9.07
C CYS A 395 5.08 8.40 -9.16
N THR A 396 4.43 9.56 -9.28
CA THR A 396 2.96 9.61 -9.45
C THR A 396 2.51 9.01 -10.78
N VAL A 397 3.22 9.33 -11.87
CA VAL A 397 2.94 8.78 -13.21
C VAL A 397 3.17 7.27 -13.24
N GLN A 398 4.29 6.81 -12.69
CA GLN A 398 4.67 5.40 -12.75
C GLN A 398 3.83 4.52 -11.82
N GLU A 399 3.36 5.02 -10.67
CA GLU A 399 2.37 4.32 -9.84
C GLU A 399 1.04 4.07 -10.59
N ASP A 400 0.56 5.06 -11.34
CA ASP A 400 -0.64 4.89 -12.17
C ASP A 400 -0.39 3.92 -13.35
N ASN A 401 0.79 3.99 -13.97
CA ASN A 401 1.19 3.06 -15.02
C ASN A 401 1.28 1.62 -14.52
N ALA A 402 1.94 1.37 -13.38
CA ALA A 402 2.01 0.08 -12.73
C ALA A 402 0.60 -0.45 -12.43
N SER A 403 -0.25 0.37 -11.79
CA SER A 403 -1.64 0.01 -11.51
C SER A 403 -2.44 -0.36 -12.76
N LYS A 404 -2.17 0.30 -13.91
CA LYS A 404 -2.80 -0.06 -15.20
C LYS A 404 -2.31 -1.40 -15.73
N VAL A 405 -1.03 -1.73 -15.56
CA VAL A 405 -0.49 -3.05 -15.94
C VAL A 405 -1.15 -4.14 -15.11
N GLU A 406 -1.16 -3.99 -13.78
CA GLU A 406 -1.77 -4.96 -12.87
C GLU A 406 -3.24 -5.21 -13.22
N ARG A 407 -4.02 -4.14 -13.42
CA ARG A 407 -5.42 -4.23 -13.84
C ARG A 407 -5.59 -4.88 -15.21
N GLN A 408 -4.72 -4.59 -16.18
CA GLN A 408 -4.80 -5.18 -17.52
C GLN A 408 -4.58 -6.70 -17.47
N VAL A 409 -3.53 -7.15 -16.77
CA VAL A 409 -3.19 -8.57 -16.65
C VAL A 409 -4.25 -9.32 -15.85
N LEU A 410 -4.74 -8.73 -14.75
CA LEU A 410 -5.85 -9.29 -13.98
C LEU A 410 -7.13 -9.39 -14.81
N LYS A 411 -7.40 -8.41 -15.68
CA LYS A 411 -8.56 -8.43 -16.58
C LYS A 411 -8.44 -9.50 -17.66
N ALA A 412 -7.25 -9.74 -18.21
CA ALA A 412 -7.00 -10.86 -19.12
C ALA A 412 -7.23 -12.21 -18.42
N ALA A 413 -6.70 -12.37 -17.20
CA ALA A 413 -6.94 -13.53 -16.35
C ALA A 413 -8.44 -13.75 -16.08
N ALA A 414 -9.18 -12.68 -15.74
CA ALA A 414 -10.61 -12.74 -15.50
C ALA A 414 -11.42 -13.07 -16.77
N ALA A 415 -11.06 -12.48 -17.91
CA ALA A 415 -11.70 -12.74 -19.19
C ALA A 415 -11.55 -14.22 -19.60
N PHE A 416 -10.40 -14.83 -19.35
CA PHE A 416 -10.16 -16.25 -19.59
C PHE A 416 -11.11 -17.14 -18.76
N LEU A 417 -11.34 -16.80 -17.50
CA LEU A 417 -12.26 -17.54 -16.63
C LEU A 417 -13.75 -17.35 -16.97
N LEU A 418 -14.10 -16.25 -17.66
CA LEU A 418 -15.49 -15.89 -17.97
C LEU A 418 -16.01 -16.42 -19.31
N GLU A 419 -15.16 -17.00 -20.16
CA GLU A 419 -15.53 -17.38 -21.52
C GLU A 419 -16.77 -18.30 -21.57
N GLY A 420 -16.85 -19.27 -20.64
CA GLY A 420 -18.00 -20.18 -20.54
C GLY A 420 -19.29 -19.57 -19.97
N ARG A 421 -19.27 -18.29 -19.56
CA ARG A 421 -20.37 -17.60 -18.87
C ARG A 421 -21.05 -16.51 -19.71
N ILE A 422 -20.68 -16.40 -21.00
CA ILE A 422 -21.30 -15.43 -21.91
C ILE A 422 -22.81 -15.65 -21.96
N GLY A 423 -23.59 -14.56 -21.84
CA GLY A 423 -25.05 -14.57 -21.78
C GLY A 423 -25.62 -14.56 -20.37
N GLU A 424 -24.83 -14.88 -19.35
CA GLU A 424 -25.27 -14.78 -17.94
C GLU A 424 -25.46 -13.32 -17.51
N SER A 425 -26.34 -13.12 -16.52
CA SER A 425 -26.65 -11.81 -15.96
C SER A 425 -26.22 -11.71 -14.49
N PHE A 426 -25.69 -10.54 -14.13
CA PHE A 426 -25.04 -10.26 -12.86
C PHE A 426 -25.56 -8.97 -12.26
N ASP A 427 -25.66 -8.92 -10.94
CA ASP A 427 -25.77 -7.65 -10.23
C ASP A 427 -24.42 -6.93 -10.26
N ALA A 428 -24.46 -5.63 -10.48
CA ALA A 428 -23.28 -4.83 -10.70
C ALA A 428 -23.41 -3.43 -10.10
N ILE A 429 -22.25 -2.85 -9.79
CA ILE A 429 -22.12 -1.45 -9.41
C ILE A 429 -21.24 -0.70 -10.41
N VAL A 430 -21.65 0.51 -10.80
CA VAL A 430 -20.87 1.38 -11.68
C VAL A 430 -19.63 1.89 -10.94
N THR A 431 -18.45 1.56 -11.46
CA THR A 431 -17.14 1.94 -10.90
C THR A 431 -16.44 3.05 -11.67
N GLY A 432 -16.96 3.41 -12.85
CA GLY A 432 -16.49 4.53 -13.63
C GLY A 432 -17.52 4.96 -14.67
N ALA A 433 -17.67 6.26 -14.88
CA ALA A 433 -18.47 6.84 -15.94
C ALA A 433 -17.74 8.08 -16.47
N ALA A 434 -17.26 8.00 -17.71
CA ALA A 434 -16.51 9.07 -18.36
C ALA A 434 -16.61 8.95 -19.89
N ALA A 435 -16.12 9.95 -20.62
CA ALA A 435 -16.11 9.93 -22.10
C ALA A 435 -15.43 8.68 -22.70
N LYS A 436 -14.46 8.10 -21.99
CA LYS A 436 -13.75 6.87 -22.40
C LYS A 436 -14.57 5.59 -22.21
N GLY A 437 -15.69 5.65 -21.50
CA GLY A 437 -16.60 4.52 -21.25
C GLY A 437 -17.16 4.47 -19.84
N THR A 438 -18.19 3.64 -19.67
CA THR A 438 -18.80 3.28 -18.39
C THR A 438 -18.34 1.89 -18.00
N PHE A 439 -17.94 1.72 -16.74
CA PHE A 439 -17.37 0.49 -16.20
C PHE A 439 -18.17 0.04 -14.98
N VAL A 440 -18.33 -1.26 -14.85
CA VAL A 440 -19.08 -1.90 -13.76
C VAL A 440 -18.25 -3.00 -13.12
N ARG A 441 -18.45 -3.21 -11.81
CA ARG A 441 -17.92 -4.36 -11.08
C ARG A 441 -19.05 -5.31 -10.72
N ILE A 442 -18.84 -6.60 -10.99
CA ILE A 442 -19.70 -7.70 -10.52
C ILE A 442 -19.05 -8.41 -9.33
N ALA A 443 -19.85 -9.04 -8.46
CA ALA A 443 -19.35 -9.63 -7.22
C ALA A 443 -18.87 -11.09 -7.35
N SER A 444 -19.42 -11.86 -8.29
CA SER A 444 -19.17 -13.31 -8.44
C SER A 444 -19.01 -13.74 -9.91
N PRO A 445 -17.77 -13.69 -10.46
CA PRO A 445 -16.49 -13.44 -9.79
C PRO A 445 -16.26 -11.94 -9.59
N LEU A 446 -15.37 -11.56 -8.69
CA LEU A 446 -15.06 -10.15 -8.42
C LEU A 446 -14.23 -9.54 -9.56
N LEU A 447 -14.88 -8.88 -10.52
CA LEU A 447 -14.20 -8.33 -11.70
C LEU A 447 -14.89 -7.08 -12.26
N GLU A 448 -14.11 -6.28 -12.99
CA GLU A 448 -14.55 -5.05 -13.63
C GLU A 448 -14.59 -5.22 -15.16
N GLY A 449 -15.67 -4.76 -15.79
CA GLY A 449 -15.85 -4.76 -17.24
C GLY A 449 -16.52 -3.49 -17.74
N ARG A 450 -16.58 -3.32 -19.06
CA ARG A 450 -17.16 -2.14 -19.70
C ARG A 450 -18.64 -2.40 -20.02
N VAL A 451 -19.49 -1.40 -19.82
CA VAL A 451 -20.87 -1.42 -20.34
C VAL A 451 -20.86 -0.82 -21.74
N VAL A 452 -21.11 -1.64 -22.76
CA VAL A 452 -21.07 -1.24 -24.17
C VAL A 452 -22.43 -0.82 -24.72
N ARG A 453 -23.53 -1.20 -24.06
CA ARG A 453 -24.91 -0.83 -24.41
C ARG A 453 -25.75 -0.54 -23.16
N GLY A 454 -26.62 0.47 -23.23
CA GLY A 454 -27.50 0.86 -22.12
C GLY A 454 -26.77 1.54 -20.96
N PHE A 455 -25.68 2.25 -21.27
CA PHE A 455 -24.85 2.96 -20.29
C PHE A 455 -25.28 4.42 -20.08
N GLU A 456 -26.22 4.92 -20.88
CA GLU A 456 -26.67 6.29 -20.86
C GLU A 456 -27.30 6.65 -19.51
N GLY A 457 -26.84 7.76 -18.93
CA GLY A 457 -27.31 8.26 -17.63
C GLY A 457 -26.75 7.53 -16.41
N LEU A 458 -25.95 6.47 -16.59
CA LEU A 458 -25.27 5.79 -15.48
C LEU A 458 -24.11 6.62 -14.95
N ASP A 459 -23.95 6.62 -13.63
CA ASP A 459 -22.84 7.25 -12.94
C ASP A 459 -22.31 6.37 -11.78
N VAL A 460 -21.11 6.66 -11.32
CA VAL A 460 -20.42 5.93 -10.24
C VAL A 460 -21.32 5.79 -9.03
N GLY A 461 -21.40 4.57 -8.50
CA GLY A 461 -22.26 4.22 -7.37
C GLY A 461 -23.67 3.74 -7.75
N ASP A 462 -24.11 3.91 -9.00
CA ASP A 462 -25.37 3.32 -9.46
C ASP A 462 -25.26 1.79 -9.47
N THR A 463 -26.34 1.12 -9.08
CA THR A 463 -26.48 -0.33 -9.17
C THR A 463 -27.40 -0.71 -10.32
N LEU A 464 -27.06 -1.80 -11.01
CA LEU A 464 -27.82 -2.29 -12.15
C LEU A 464 -27.57 -3.78 -12.35
N ARG A 465 -28.44 -4.41 -13.13
CA ARG A 465 -28.20 -5.75 -13.64
C ARG A 465 -27.56 -5.65 -15.03
N VAL A 466 -26.51 -6.41 -15.26
CA VAL A 466 -25.80 -6.46 -16.54
C VAL A 466 -25.71 -7.87 -17.07
N ARG A 467 -25.71 -8.01 -18.40
CA ARG A 467 -25.52 -9.28 -19.10
C ARG A 467 -24.14 -9.31 -19.75
N LEU A 468 -23.38 -10.38 -19.55
CA LEU A 468 -22.08 -10.57 -20.19
C LEU A 468 -22.28 -10.86 -21.67
N VAL A 469 -21.71 -10.05 -22.56
CA VAL A 469 -21.92 -10.18 -24.02
C VAL A 469 -20.68 -10.60 -24.78
N ALA A 470 -19.49 -10.26 -24.29
CA ALA A 470 -18.23 -10.67 -24.90
C ALA A 470 -17.10 -10.66 -23.87
N VAL A 471 -16.12 -11.55 -24.09
CA VAL A 471 -14.82 -11.51 -23.43
C VAL A 471 -13.74 -11.70 -24.48
N ASP A 472 -12.62 -11.03 -24.29
CA ASP A 472 -11.41 -11.22 -25.09
C ASP A 472 -10.22 -11.12 -24.15
N ALA A 473 -9.67 -12.26 -23.79
CA ALA A 473 -8.58 -12.30 -22.84
C ALA A 473 -7.24 -11.86 -23.45
N ALA A 474 -7.04 -11.99 -24.77
CA ALA A 474 -5.84 -11.50 -25.44
C ALA A 474 -5.79 -9.97 -25.46
N HIS A 475 -6.93 -9.31 -25.65
CA HIS A 475 -7.04 -7.85 -25.63
C HIS A 475 -7.49 -7.28 -24.28
N SER A 476 -7.65 -8.13 -23.25
CA SER A 476 -8.09 -7.73 -21.91
C SER A 476 -9.45 -7.00 -21.91
N TYR A 477 -10.45 -7.53 -22.63
CA TYR A 477 -11.81 -7.00 -22.68
C TYR A 477 -12.83 -7.93 -22.02
N ILE A 478 -13.79 -7.31 -21.35
CA ILE A 478 -14.95 -7.92 -20.70
C ILE A 478 -16.06 -6.90 -20.91
N ASP A 479 -17.04 -7.26 -21.73
CA ASP A 479 -18.09 -6.36 -22.17
C ASP A 479 -19.44 -6.83 -21.67
N PHE A 480 -20.16 -5.87 -21.12
CA PHE A 480 -21.47 -6.01 -20.53
C PHE A 480 -22.47 -5.14 -21.27
N GLU A 481 -23.74 -5.49 -21.21
CA GLU A 481 -24.85 -4.59 -21.50
C GLU A 481 -25.82 -4.54 -20.33
N ARG A 482 -26.62 -3.49 -20.25
CA ARG A 482 -27.74 -3.46 -19.30
C ARG A 482 -28.72 -4.59 -19.61
N ALA A 483 -28.99 -5.44 -18.62
CA ALA A 483 -29.85 -6.61 -18.74
C ALA A 483 -31.34 -6.25 -18.81
#